data_AF-A0A1F1L256-F1
#
_entry.id   AF-A0A1F1L256-F1
#
_cell.length_a   1.000
_cell.length_b   1.000
_cell.length_c   1.000
_cell.angle_alpha   90.00
_cell.angle_beta   90.00
_cell.angle_gamma   90.00
#
_symmetry.space_group_name_H-M   'P 1'
#
loop_
_entity.id
_entity.type
_entity.pdbx_description
1 polymer ?
#
loop_
_entity_poly.entity_id
_entity_poly.type
_entity_poly.pdbx_seq_one_letter_code
_entity_poly.pdbx_strand_id
1 'polypeptide(L)' 'MKTFCGEISVVATLGYYIEAENEEEAKEKLFNANCPIDLVNDDNKPVCEITDQQWHLVDIKQQGNISEPDLSDFWIEEEC' A
#
# COMPACT_ATOMS: atom_id res chain seq x y z
N MET A 1 -28.50 -9.50 0.44
CA MET A 1 -27.19 -9.07 -0.09
C MET A 1 -26.21 -9.28 1.05
N LYS A 2 -25.06 -9.92 0.80
CA LYS A 2 -24.08 -10.25 1.83
C LYS A 2 -22.91 -9.27 1.70
N THR A 3 -22.37 -8.81 2.82
CA THR A 3 -21.17 -7.96 2.87
C THR A 3 -19.97 -8.85 3.18
N PHE A 4 -18.85 -8.56 2.53
CA PHE A 4 -17.59 -9.26 2.76
C PHE A 4 -16.53 -8.23 3.14
N CYS A 5 -15.72 -8.58 4.13
CA CYS A 5 -14.53 -7.85 4.56
C CYS A 5 -13.33 -8.78 4.43
N GLY A 6 -12.15 -8.19 4.29
CA GLY A 6 -10.94 -8.94 4.04
C GLY A 6 -9.71 -8.05 4.06
N GLU A 7 -8.54 -8.69 3.97
CA GLU A 7 -7.26 -8.01 3.82
C GLU A 7 -6.48 -8.65 2.68
N ILE A 8 -5.74 -7.81 1.98
CA ILE A 8 -4.76 -8.22 0.99
C ILE A 8 -3.45 -7.53 1.31
N SER A 9 -2.34 -8.23 1.14
CA SER A 9 -1.02 -7.62 1.16
C SER A 9 -0.55 -7.34 -0.27
N VAL A 10 0.09 -6.18 -0.47
CA VAL A 10 0.62 -5.76 -1.76
C VAL A 10 2.09 -5.38 -1.61
N VAL A 11 2.97 -6.02 -2.39
CA VAL A 11 4.36 -5.60 -2.54
C VAL A 11 4.49 -4.83 -3.85
N ALA A 12 4.79 -3.54 -3.76
CA ALA A 12 4.96 -2.67 -4.93
C ALA A 12 6.30 -1.93 -4.89
N THR A 13 6.90 -1.71 -6.05
CA THR A 13 8.01 -0.78 -6.22
C THR A 13 7.49 0.47 -6.93
N LEU A 14 7.54 1.62 -6.27
CA LEU A 14 7.11 2.90 -6.82
C LEU A 14 8.31 3.69 -7.31
N GLY A 15 8.31 4.04 -8.60
CA GLY A 15 9.23 5.03 -9.16
C GLY A 15 8.63 6.43 -9.08
N TYR A 16 9.42 7.43 -8.72
CA TYR A 16 8.95 8.81 -8.57
C TYR A 16 9.97 9.82 -9.10
N TYR A 17 9.49 11.01 -9.43
CA TYR A 17 10.27 12.22 -9.60
C TYR A 17 9.72 13.27 -8.65
N ILE A 18 10.59 13.99 -7.94
CA ILE A 18 10.19 15.01 -6.97
C ILE A 18 11.08 16.24 -7.10
N GLU A 19 10.45 17.42 -7.00
CA GLU A 19 11.16 18.70 -6.92
C GLU A 19 11.38 19.08 -5.45
N ALA A 20 12.64 19.36 -5.12
CA ALA A 20 13.07 19.79 -3.79
C ALA A 20 14.36 20.62 -3.91
N GLU A 21 14.60 21.50 -2.95
CA GLU A 21 15.80 22.33 -2.88
C GLU A 21 17.04 21.50 -2.49
N ASN A 22 16.84 20.42 -1.74
CA ASN A 22 17.89 19.50 -1.30
C ASN A 22 17.34 18.10 -0.97
N GLU A 23 18.25 17.17 -0.63
CA GLU A 23 17.91 15.77 -0.33
C GLU A 23 17.07 15.61 0.96
N GLU A 24 17.31 16.44 1.97
CA GLU A 24 16.59 16.36 3.26
C GLU A 24 15.12 16.74 3.08
N GLU A 25 14.85 17.82 2.35
CA GLU A 25 13.49 18.23 1.99
C GLU A 25 12.79 17.17 1.11
N ALA A 26 13.50 16.56 0.16
CA ALA A 26 12.94 15.49 -0.67
C ALA A 26 12.49 14.28 0.18
N LYS A 27 13.31 13.89 1.16
CA LYS A 27 12.98 12.79 2.09
C LYS A 27 11.79 13.14 2.98
N GLU A 28 11.74 14.35 3.52
CA GLU A 28 10.62 14.80 4.36
C GLU A 28 9.30 14.83 3.58
N LYS A 29 9.32 15.33 2.33
CA LYS A 29 8.14 15.31 1.46
C LYS A 29 7.63 13.90 1.19
N LEU A 30 8.51 12.94 0.94
CA LEU A 30 8.14 11.54 0.70
C LEU A 30 7.67 10.84 1.97
N PHE A 31 8.32 11.09 3.10
CA PHE A 31 7.92 10.51 4.40
C PHE A 31 6.52 10.95 4.82
N ASN A 32 6.16 12.20 4.51
CA ASN A 32 4.84 12.76 4.79
C ASN A 32 3.83 12.56 3.65
N ALA A 33 4.22 11.86 2.56
CA ALA A 33 3.32 11.63 1.44
C ALA A 33 2.36 10.47 1.76
N ASN A 34 1.10 10.63 1.37
CA ASN A 34 0.13 9.54 1.35
C ASN A 34 0.05 8.97 -0.07
N CYS A 35 0.00 7.63 -0.18
CA CYS A 35 -0.17 6.94 -1.46
C CYS A 35 -1.56 6.28 -1.48
N PRO A 36 -2.60 6.98 -1.95
CA PRO A 36 -3.92 6.36 -2.10
C PRO A 36 -3.84 5.25 -3.15
N ILE A 37 -4.42 4.09 -2.83
CA ILE A 37 -4.57 2.96 -3.76
C ILE A 37 -6.06 2.71 -3.93
N ASP A 38 -6.48 2.39 -5.15
CA ASP A 38 -7.80 1.86 -5.45
C ASP A 38 -7.65 0.47 -6.08
N LEU A 39 -8.51 -0.47 -5.67
CA LEU A 39 -8.67 -1.73 -6.39
C LEU A 39 -9.72 -1.53 -7.47
N VAL A 40 -9.33 -1.70 -8.73
CA VAL A 40 -10.21 -1.47 -9.88
C VAL A 40 -10.38 -2.73 -10.72
N ASN A 41 -11.50 -2.80 -11.44
CA ASN A 41 -11.74 -3.82 -12.46
C ASN A 41 -11.12 -3.44 -13.81
N ASP A 42 -11.31 -4.29 -14.83
CA ASP A 42 -10.80 -4.07 -16.19
C ASP A 42 -11.30 -2.76 -16.86
N ASP A 43 -12.41 -2.20 -16.37
CA ASP A 43 -12.98 -0.93 -16.83
C ASP A 43 -12.48 0.29 -16.01
N ASN A 44 -11.46 0.12 -15.16
CA ASN A 44 -10.96 1.12 -14.20
C ASN A 44 -12.02 1.63 -13.20
N LYS A 45 -12.99 0.81 -12.83
CA LYS A 45 -13.98 1.16 -11.80
C LYS A 45 -13.61 0.51 -10.46
N PRO A 46 -13.73 1.23 -9.32
CA PRO A 46 -13.47 0.67 -8.00
C PRO A 46 -14.33 -0.57 -7.73
N VAL A 47 -13.71 -1.64 -7.20
CA VAL A 47 -14.41 -2.88 -6.85
C VAL A 47 -14.84 -2.94 -5.39
N CYS A 48 -14.17 -2.18 -4.53
CA CYS A 48 -14.50 -2.02 -3.11
C CYS A 48 -13.97 -0.67 -2.59
N GLU A 49 -14.42 -0.31 -1.39
CA GLU A 49 -13.81 0.76 -0.59
C GLU A 49 -12.67 0.17 0.24
N ILE A 50 -11.51 0.82 0.24
CA ILE A 50 -10.41 0.48 1.16
C ILE A 50 -10.64 1.27 2.45
N THR A 51 -10.94 0.57 3.55
CA THR A 51 -11.24 1.20 4.85
C THR A 51 -9.97 1.51 5.64
N ASP A 52 -8.94 0.71 5.48
CA ASP A 52 -7.69 0.81 6.22
C ASP A 52 -6.51 0.56 5.27
N GLN A 53 -5.48 1.39 5.40
CA GLN A 53 -4.28 1.30 4.58
C GLN A 53 -3.06 1.53 5.45
N GLN A 54 -2.21 0.51 5.60
CA GLN A 54 -0.95 0.59 6.32
C GLN A 54 0.20 0.67 5.32
N TRP A 55 1.11 1.61 5.54
CA TRP A 55 2.29 1.82 4.70
C TRP A 55 3.53 1.91 5.56
N HIS A 56 4.57 1.19 5.14
CA HIS A 56 5.88 1.24 5.75
C HIS A 56 6.92 1.56 4.67
N LEU A 57 7.62 2.69 4.83
CA LEU A 57 8.76 3.01 3.98
C LEU A 57 9.94 2.10 4.39
N VAL A 58 10.44 1.33 3.43
CA VAL A 58 11.55 0.41 3.66
C VAL A 58 12.86 1.06 3.22
N ASP A 59 13.71 1.42 4.19
CA ASP A 59 15.01 2.07 3.92
C ASP A 59 16.04 1.13 3.27
N ILE A 60 15.96 -0.18 3.53
CA ILE A 60 16.85 -1.20 2.98
C ILE A 60 16.02 -2.36 2.46
N LYS A 61 16.12 -2.65 1.16
CA LYS A 61 15.48 -3.82 0.55
C LYS A 61 15.93 -5.08 1.29
N GLN A 62 15.00 -5.74 1.98
CA GLN A 62 15.29 -7.01 2.61
C GLN A 62 15.46 -8.09 1.53
N GLN A 63 16.46 -8.97 1.69
CA GLN A 63 16.72 -10.08 0.79
C GLN A 63 16.63 -11.40 1.59
N GLY A 64 15.71 -12.30 1.21
CA GLY A 64 15.57 -13.63 1.83
C GLY A 64 14.28 -13.80 2.65
N ASN A 65 14.24 -14.84 3.51
CA ASN A 65 13.07 -15.24 4.33
C ASN A 65 12.88 -14.38 5.60
N ILE A 66 13.00 -13.06 5.49
CA ILE A 66 12.65 -12.17 6.61
C ILE A 66 11.22 -11.72 6.38
N SER A 67 10.36 -11.99 7.35
CA SER A 67 8.95 -11.59 7.36
C SER A 67 8.87 -10.07 7.19
N GLU A 68 8.35 -9.60 6.06
CA GLU A 68 7.85 -8.23 5.99
C GLU A 68 6.65 -8.15 6.96
N PRO A 69 6.60 -7.16 7.88
CA PRO A 69 5.59 -7.14 8.94
C PRO A 69 4.15 -7.04 8.41
N ASP A 70 4.00 -6.51 7.19
CA ASP A 70 2.71 -6.22 6.55
C ASP A 70 2.33 -7.25 5.46
N LEU A 71 3.13 -8.31 5.32
CA LEU A 71 2.81 -9.44 4.46
C LEU A 71 2.02 -10.48 5.25
N SER A 72 0.72 -10.52 4.99
CA SER A 72 -0.22 -11.51 5.49
C SER A 72 -0.78 -12.33 4.34
N ASP A 73 -1.35 -13.49 4.66
CA ASP A 73 -2.11 -14.28 3.70
C ASP A 73 -3.41 -13.54 3.35
N PHE A 74 -3.84 -13.64 2.09
CA PHE A 74 -5.15 -13.17 1.66
C PHE A 74 -6.24 -13.80 2.53
N TRP A 75 -7.12 -12.97 3.09
CA TRP A 75 -8.30 -13.44 3.81
C TRP A 75 -9.55 -12.65 3.45
N ILE A 76 -10.70 -13.33 3.53
CA ILE A 76 -12.02 -12.76 3.28
C ILE A 76 -13.07 -13.53 4.09
N GLU A 77 -14.00 -12.83 4.70
CA GLU A 77 -15.11 -13.40 5.46
C GLU A 77 -16.43 -12.67 5.21
N GLU A 78 -17.53 -13.35 5.51
CA GLU A 78 -18.89 -12.81 5.39
C GLU A 78 -19.30 -12.16 6.72
N GLU A 79 -19.91 -10.97 6.67
CA GLU A 79 -20.48 -10.22 7.81
C GLU A 79 -19.47 -9.63 8.83
N CYS A 80 -18.57 -8.77 8.34
CA CYS A 80 -18.32 -7.50 9.04
C CYS A 80 -19.50 -6.53 8.78
#